data_AF-A0A5C6RHK2-F1
#
_entry.id   AF-A0A5C6RHK2-F1
#
_cell.length_a   1.000
_cell.length_b   1.000
_cell.length_c   1.000
_cell.angle_alpha   90.00
_cell.angle_beta   90.00
_cell.angle_gamma   90.00
#
_symmetry.space_group_name_H-M   'P 1'
#
loop_
_entity.id
_entity.type
_entity.pdbx_description
1 polymer ?
#
loop_
_entity_poly.entity_id
_entity_poly.type
_entity_poly.pdbx_seq_one_letter_code
_entity_poly.pdbx_strand_id
1 'polypeptide(L)'
;MDIKNSLLLALVFLFSACGQAQDTQAPTAQPKPPQELTGLNGEQLSPVEKSKAEWKAALSEQAYHVLREAGTERAFTGKYWDNKQAGIYTCSGCGLPLFSSETKFKSGTGWPSFWAPVTEGNVLLKADNSYGMTRTEVACARCGGHQGHVFEDGPEPTGLRYCINSVSLDFIPGAKFDEQP
;
A
#
# COMPACT_ATOMS: atom_id res chain seq x y z
N MET A 1 -68.88 60.24 -20.91
CA MET A 1 -68.13 61.52 -20.98
C MET A 1 -66.97 61.43 -20.00
N ASP A 2 -65.82 60.99 -20.49
CA ASP A 2 -64.61 61.81 -20.63
C ASP A 2 -64.14 62.69 -19.45
N ILE A 3 -62.87 62.80 -19.03
CA ILE A 3 -61.53 62.25 -19.34
C ILE A 3 -60.66 62.61 -18.09
N LYS A 4 -59.58 61.86 -17.78
CA LYS A 4 -58.18 62.35 -17.56
C LYS A 4 -57.43 61.80 -16.34
N ASN A 5 -56.20 61.37 -16.65
CA ASN A 5 -54.97 61.43 -15.84
C ASN A 5 -54.88 60.43 -14.67
N SER A 6 -53.78 59.75 -14.38
CA SER A 6 -52.37 59.96 -14.74
C SER A 6 -51.62 58.65 -14.50
N LEU A 7 -50.78 58.28 -15.47
CA LEU A 7 -49.36 58.03 -15.27
C LEU A 7 -48.94 57.36 -13.93
N LEU A 8 -48.64 56.06 -13.98
CA LEU A 8 -47.59 55.50 -13.13
C LEU A 8 -46.76 54.49 -13.95
N LEU A 9 -45.54 54.93 -14.27
CA LEU A 9 -44.44 54.11 -14.76
C LEU A 9 -44.16 52.99 -13.73
N ALA A 10 -44.27 51.74 -14.14
CA ALA A 10 -43.61 50.63 -13.46
C ALA A 10 -42.46 50.15 -14.34
N LEU A 11 -41.25 50.63 -14.04
CA LEU A 11 -40.01 50.07 -14.58
C LEU A 11 -39.85 48.64 -14.09
N VAL A 12 -40.01 47.68 -15.00
CA VAL A 12 -39.65 46.28 -14.76
C VAL A 12 -38.14 46.15 -15.01
N PHE A 13 -37.34 46.27 -13.95
CA PHE A 13 -35.94 45.84 -13.97
C PHE A 13 -35.90 44.32 -13.86
N LEU A 14 -35.76 43.62 -14.99
CA LEU A 14 -35.36 42.22 -15.02
C LEU A 14 -33.89 42.14 -14.57
N PHE A 15 -33.69 41.85 -13.28
CA PHE A 15 -32.39 41.48 -12.75
C PHE A 15 -31.88 40.22 -13.46
N SER A 16 -30.82 40.35 -14.24
CA SER A 16 -30.00 39.22 -14.67
C SER A 16 -29.37 38.59 -13.43
N ALA A 17 -29.89 37.44 -13.01
CA ALA A 17 -29.24 36.61 -12.02
C ALA A 17 -28.05 35.91 -12.69
N CYS A 18 -26.84 36.43 -12.46
CA CYS A 18 -25.62 35.68 -12.69
C CYS A 18 -25.61 34.48 -11.73
N GLY A 19 -25.90 33.29 -12.24
CA GLY A 19 -25.68 32.05 -11.51
C GLY A 19 -24.19 31.88 -11.22
N GLN A 20 -23.81 31.93 -9.96
CA GLN A 20 -22.47 31.57 -9.53
C GLN A 20 -22.33 30.05 -9.63
N ALA A 21 -21.40 29.60 -10.49
CA ALA A 21 -20.94 28.23 -10.50
C ALA A 21 -20.28 27.94 -9.15
N GLN A 22 -20.91 27.08 -8.35
CA GLN A 22 -20.30 26.53 -7.15
C GLN A 22 -19.31 25.45 -7.62
N ASP A 23 -18.03 25.81 -7.67
CA ASP A 23 -16.93 24.84 -7.76
C ASP A 23 -17.10 23.85 -6.61
N THR A 24 -17.56 22.65 -6.95
CA THR A 24 -17.66 21.53 -6.02
C THR A 24 -16.24 20.98 -5.89
N GLN A 25 -15.46 21.55 -4.97
CA GLN A 25 -14.21 20.94 -4.56
C GLN A 25 -14.54 19.60 -3.90
N ALA A 26 -14.14 18.51 -4.57
CA ALA A 26 -14.11 17.19 -4.00
C ALA A 26 -13.29 17.22 -2.69
N PRO A 27 -13.67 16.44 -1.66
CA PRO A 27 -12.98 16.44 -0.39
C PRO A 27 -11.52 16.01 -0.61
N THR A 28 -10.59 16.94 -0.41
CA THR A 28 -9.17 16.66 -0.36
C THR A 28 -8.90 15.86 0.92
N ALA A 29 -8.67 14.57 0.76
CA ALA A 29 -8.16 13.73 1.84
C ALA A 29 -6.90 14.39 2.40
N GLN A 30 -6.94 14.75 3.69
CA GLN A 30 -5.76 15.27 4.39
C GLN A 30 -4.63 14.22 4.36
N PRO A 31 -3.36 14.63 4.26
CA PRO A 31 -2.25 13.69 4.34
C PRO A 31 -2.26 13.01 5.72
N LYS A 32 -2.40 11.68 5.72
CA LYS A 32 -2.12 10.83 6.88
C LYS A 32 -0.75 11.24 7.45
N PRO A 33 -0.59 11.39 8.79
CA PRO A 33 0.72 11.68 9.38
C PRO A 33 1.76 10.65 8.90
N PRO A 34 3.07 10.99 8.88
CA PRO A 34 4.11 10.06 8.44
C PRO A 34 3.87 8.71 9.11
N GLN A 35 3.67 7.67 8.31
CA GLN A 35 3.30 6.33 8.77
C GLN A 35 4.24 5.93 9.92
N GLU A 36 3.70 5.79 11.14
CA GLU A 36 4.47 5.28 12.29
C GLU A 36 4.88 3.84 11.97
N LEU A 37 6.18 3.63 11.75
CA LEU A 37 6.75 2.35 11.38
C LEU A 37 7.04 1.56 12.64
N THR A 38 6.27 0.50 12.87
CA THR A 38 6.39 -0.29 14.09
C THR A 38 7.31 -1.48 13.86
N GLY A 39 8.41 -1.52 14.62
CA GLY A 39 9.38 -2.61 14.66
C GLY A 39 8.85 -3.83 15.43
N LEU A 40 9.66 -4.89 15.50
CA LEU A 40 9.21 -6.19 15.99
C LEU A 40 8.78 -6.15 17.46
N ASN A 41 9.42 -5.29 18.27
CA ASN A 41 9.17 -5.17 19.70
C ASN A 41 8.37 -3.89 20.02
N GLY A 42 7.65 -3.33 19.05
CA GLY A 42 6.88 -2.09 19.20
C GLY A 42 7.72 -0.81 19.11
N GLU A 43 9.03 -0.91 18.81
CA GLU A 43 9.86 0.28 18.65
C GLU A 43 9.51 1.07 17.39
N GLN A 44 9.51 2.40 17.48
CA GLN A 44 9.32 3.26 16.31
C GLN A 44 10.60 3.31 15.48
N LEU A 45 10.48 3.03 14.18
CA LEU A 45 11.61 2.95 13.27
C LEU A 45 11.67 4.17 12.34
N SER A 46 12.87 4.69 12.14
CA SER A 46 13.13 5.70 11.12
C SER A 46 13.19 5.09 9.70
N PRO A 47 12.87 5.88 8.66
CA PRO A 47 13.08 5.49 7.27
C PRO A 47 14.53 5.06 6.99
N VAL A 48 14.72 4.17 6.01
CA VAL A 48 16.06 3.78 5.55
C VAL A 48 16.41 4.47 4.24
N GLU A 49 17.50 5.25 4.27
CA GLU A 49 18.13 5.82 3.08
C GLU A 49 19.48 5.15 2.85
N LYS A 50 19.66 4.60 1.64
CA LYS A 50 20.93 4.04 1.16
C LYS A 50 21.03 4.28 -0.33
N SER A 51 22.25 4.54 -0.79
CA SER A 51 22.59 4.64 -2.21
C SER A 51 22.44 3.29 -2.92
N LYS A 52 22.40 3.34 -4.26
CA LYS A 52 22.39 2.15 -5.13
C LYS A 52 23.58 1.24 -4.84
N ALA A 53 24.77 1.80 -4.61
CA ALA A 53 25.98 1.03 -4.34
C ALA A 53 25.90 0.29 -3.00
N GLU A 54 25.41 0.97 -1.95
CA GLU A 54 25.20 0.35 -0.63
C GLU A 54 24.15 -0.76 -0.69
N TRP A 55 23.07 -0.58 -1.46
CA TRP A 55 22.08 -1.65 -1.67
C TRP A 55 22.67 -2.85 -2.41
N LYS A 56 23.45 -2.63 -3.47
CA LYS A 56 24.13 -3.71 -4.20
C LYS A 56 25.15 -4.45 -3.33
N ALA A 57 25.80 -3.76 -2.39
CA ALA A 57 26.75 -4.39 -1.47
C ALA A 57 26.05 -5.16 -0.34
N ALA A 58 24.87 -4.71 0.11
CA ALA A 58 24.15 -5.31 1.23
C ALA A 58 23.23 -6.48 0.83
N LEU A 59 22.86 -6.59 -0.44
CA LEU A 59 21.88 -7.57 -0.94
C LEU A 59 22.54 -8.59 -1.87
N SER A 60 22.00 -9.80 -1.91
CA SER A 60 22.31 -10.72 -3.02
C SER A 60 21.81 -10.14 -4.35
N GLU A 61 22.37 -10.59 -5.47
CA GLU A 61 21.94 -10.12 -6.79
C GLU A 61 20.43 -10.32 -7.02
N GLN A 62 19.90 -11.47 -6.61
CA GLN A 62 18.47 -11.76 -6.74
C GLN A 62 17.61 -10.89 -5.81
N ALA A 63 18.04 -10.69 -4.55
CA ALA A 63 17.32 -9.81 -3.63
C ALA A 63 17.35 -8.36 -4.11
N TYR A 64 18.47 -7.89 -4.64
CA TYR A 64 18.59 -6.57 -5.25
C TYR A 64 17.66 -6.42 -6.46
N HIS A 65 17.65 -7.40 -7.37
CA HIS A 65 16.78 -7.40 -8.54
C HIS A 65 15.29 -7.33 -8.15
N VAL A 66 14.87 -8.12 -7.16
CA VAL A 66 13.48 -8.08 -6.67
C VAL A 66 13.18 -6.78 -5.93
N LEU A 67 13.93 -6.45 -4.86
CA LEU A 67 13.63 -5.32 -3.98
C LEU A 67 13.78 -3.95 -4.66
N ARG A 68 14.74 -3.80 -5.60
CA ARG A 68 15.15 -2.49 -6.14
C ARG A 68 14.82 -2.29 -7.60
N GLU A 69 14.66 -3.37 -8.36
CA GLU A 69 14.33 -3.32 -9.78
C GLU A 69 12.93 -3.88 -10.08
N ALA A 70 12.13 -4.13 -9.02
CA ALA A 70 10.77 -4.68 -9.10
C ALA A 70 10.70 -6.01 -9.89
N GLY A 71 11.76 -6.81 -9.81
CA GLY A 71 11.80 -8.15 -10.37
C GLY A 71 10.86 -9.12 -9.64
N THR A 72 10.62 -10.28 -10.24
CA THR A 72 9.83 -11.36 -9.64
C THR A 72 10.61 -12.67 -9.67
N GLU A 73 10.74 -13.34 -8.53
CA GLU A 73 11.38 -14.65 -8.46
C GLU A 73 10.51 -15.73 -9.14
N ARG A 74 11.12 -16.86 -9.52
CA ARG A 74 10.39 -17.96 -10.14
C ARG A 74 9.48 -18.67 -9.13
N ALA A 75 8.25 -18.96 -9.52
CA ALA A 75 7.30 -19.76 -8.74
C ALA A 75 7.92 -21.09 -8.25
N PHE A 76 7.59 -21.49 -7.03
CA PHE A 76 8.00 -22.75 -6.38
C PHE A 76 9.52 -22.90 -6.16
N THR A 77 10.29 -21.81 -6.25
CA THR A 77 11.74 -21.84 -6.01
C THR A 77 12.19 -21.11 -4.75
N GLY A 78 11.37 -20.19 -4.23
CA GLY A 78 11.70 -19.38 -3.05
C GLY A 78 11.77 -20.18 -1.74
N LYS A 79 12.68 -19.82 -0.84
CA LYS A 79 12.86 -20.50 0.46
C LYS A 79 11.58 -20.64 1.31
N TYR A 80 10.63 -19.72 1.17
CA TYR A 80 9.48 -19.59 2.05
C TYR A 80 8.13 -19.92 1.42
N TRP A 81 8.07 -20.38 0.17
CA TRP A 81 6.79 -20.65 -0.49
C TRP A 81 5.99 -21.72 0.27
N ASP A 82 6.64 -22.79 0.73
CA ASP A 82 6.04 -23.88 1.50
C ASP A 82 6.32 -23.83 3.02
N ASN A 83 7.01 -22.81 3.53
CA ASN A 83 7.28 -22.69 4.96
C ASN A 83 6.00 -22.64 5.78
N LYS A 84 5.96 -23.41 6.88
CA LYS A 84 4.85 -23.53 7.84
C LYS A 84 5.25 -23.26 9.28
N GLN A 85 6.50 -22.86 9.52
CA GLN A 85 6.96 -22.54 10.87
C GLN A 85 6.23 -21.30 11.40
N ALA A 86 5.94 -21.30 12.70
CA ALA A 86 5.45 -20.11 13.38
C ALA A 86 6.56 -19.05 13.47
N GLY A 87 6.23 -17.79 13.22
CA GLY A 87 7.19 -16.67 13.26
C GLY A 87 6.74 -15.45 12.45
N ILE A 88 7.64 -14.48 12.33
CA ILE A 88 7.43 -13.24 11.59
C ILE A 88 8.34 -13.18 10.37
N TYR A 89 7.76 -12.71 9.26
CA TYR A 89 8.46 -12.40 8.03
C TYR A 89 8.82 -10.92 8.01
N THR A 90 10.11 -10.63 7.86
CA THR A 90 10.65 -9.27 7.82
C THR A 90 11.14 -8.92 6.42
N CYS A 91 11.22 -7.63 6.10
CA CYS A 91 11.83 -7.17 4.86
C CYS A 91 13.33 -7.51 4.87
N SER A 92 13.79 -8.37 3.95
CA SER A 92 15.22 -8.73 3.86
C SER A 92 16.16 -7.54 3.62
N GLY A 93 15.63 -6.42 3.12
CA GLY A 93 16.41 -5.20 2.91
C GLY A 93 16.61 -4.35 4.17
N CYS A 94 15.68 -4.37 5.14
CA CYS A 94 15.74 -3.43 6.28
C CYS A 94 15.23 -3.97 7.61
N GLY A 95 14.83 -5.24 7.67
CA GLY A 95 14.36 -5.90 8.88
C GLY A 95 12.96 -5.49 9.36
N LEU A 96 12.24 -4.61 8.66
CA LEU A 96 10.88 -4.23 9.08
C LEU A 96 9.94 -5.45 9.08
N PRO A 97 9.19 -5.73 10.17
CA PRO A 97 8.15 -6.76 10.18
C PRO A 97 7.08 -6.48 9.13
N LEU A 98 6.81 -7.44 8.24
CA LEU A 98 5.84 -7.28 7.16
C LEU A 98 4.64 -8.22 7.31
N PHE A 99 4.88 -9.51 7.55
CA PHE A 99 3.83 -10.53 7.59
C PHE A 99 4.01 -11.52 8.74
N SER A 100 2.90 -12.08 9.23
CA SER A 100 2.91 -13.14 10.24
C SER A 100 2.69 -14.50 9.58
N SER A 101 3.31 -15.54 10.15
CA SER A 101 2.95 -16.93 9.82
C SER A 101 1.46 -17.24 10.03
N GLU A 102 0.77 -16.53 10.94
CA GLU A 102 -0.66 -16.68 11.21
C GLU A 102 -1.54 -16.21 10.04
N THR A 103 -1.06 -15.23 9.27
CA THR A 103 -1.75 -14.74 8.08
C THR A 103 -1.33 -15.47 6.80
N LYS A 104 -0.32 -16.35 6.88
CA LYS A 104 0.19 -17.12 5.75
C LYS A 104 -0.75 -18.27 5.39
N PHE A 105 -0.97 -18.49 4.11
CA PHE A 105 -1.77 -19.61 3.62
C PHE A 105 -1.22 -20.22 2.32
N LYS A 106 -1.72 -21.40 1.96
CA LYS A 106 -1.35 -22.10 0.71
C LYS A 106 -2.27 -21.66 -0.42
N SER A 107 -1.83 -20.68 -1.21
CA SER A 107 -2.56 -20.19 -2.39
C SER A 107 -2.43 -21.10 -3.61
N GLY A 108 -1.35 -21.89 -3.70
CA GLY A 108 -1.02 -22.68 -4.88
C GLY A 108 -0.35 -21.90 -6.02
N THR A 109 -0.03 -20.62 -5.82
CA THR A 109 0.60 -19.77 -6.86
C THR A 109 2.11 -19.99 -6.99
N GLY A 110 2.75 -20.56 -5.96
CA GLY A 110 4.19 -20.82 -5.92
C GLY A 110 5.02 -19.74 -5.24
N TRP A 111 4.38 -18.71 -4.67
CA TRP A 111 5.02 -17.70 -3.82
C TRP A 111 4.39 -17.70 -2.42
N PRO A 112 5.14 -17.30 -1.38
CA PRO A 112 4.56 -16.96 -0.08
C PRO A 112 3.31 -16.09 -0.23
N SER A 113 2.21 -16.52 0.37
CA SER A 113 0.92 -15.82 0.25
C SER A 113 0.36 -15.57 1.64
N PHE A 114 -0.08 -14.34 1.88
CA PHE A 114 -0.64 -13.87 3.15
C PHE A 114 -1.97 -13.17 2.90
N TRP A 115 -2.90 -13.20 3.86
CA TRP A 115 -4.17 -12.49 3.74
C TRP A 115 -4.17 -11.10 4.39
N ALA A 116 -3.18 -10.78 5.23
CA ALA A 116 -2.93 -9.45 5.79
C ALA A 116 -1.46 -9.25 6.20
N PRO A 117 -0.94 -8.01 6.19
CA PRO A 117 0.33 -7.66 6.84
C PRO A 117 0.21 -7.73 8.37
N VAL A 118 1.33 -7.61 9.08
CA VAL A 118 1.33 -7.51 10.56
C VAL A 118 0.66 -6.23 11.05
N THR A 119 0.78 -5.13 10.29
CA THR A 119 0.05 -3.87 10.46
C THR A 119 0.01 -3.16 9.12
N GLU A 120 -1.07 -2.41 8.84
CA GLU A 120 -1.21 -1.63 7.60
C GLU A 120 -0.10 -0.59 7.44
N GLY A 121 0.49 -0.12 8.55
CA GLY A 121 1.57 0.85 8.57
C GLY A 121 2.87 0.38 7.89
N ASN A 122 3.12 -0.93 7.87
CA ASN A 122 4.42 -1.47 7.48
C ASN A 122 4.54 -1.82 5.98
N VAL A 123 3.44 -1.73 5.24
CA VAL A 123 3.40 -1.93 3.79
C VAL A 123 2.85 -0.70 3.07
N LEU A 124 3.31 -0.48 1.85
CA LEU A 124 2.79 0.52 0.92
C LEU A 124 2.10 -0.20 -0.23
N LEU A 125 0.93 0.29 -0.60
CA LEU A 125 0.19 -0.16 -1.77
C LEU A 125 0.28 0.89 -2.87
N LYS A 126 0.70 0.48 -4.07
CA LYS A 126 0.87 1.38 -5.23
C LYS A 126 0.21 0.78 -6.46
N ALA A 127 -0.41 1.61 -7.28
CA ALA A 127 -0.92 1.14 -8.58
C ALA A 127 0.25 0.73 -9.49
N ASP A 128 0.17 -0.45 -10.09
CA ASP A 128 1.12 -1.00 -11.06
C ASP A 128 0.37 -1.34 -12.36
N ASN A 129 0.64 -0.56 -13.41
CA ASN A 129 0.06 -0.73 -14.74
C ASN A 129 1.04 -1.38 -15.75
N SER A 130 2.11 -2.00 -15.24
CA SER A 130 3.13 -2.63 -16.07
C SER A 130 2.60 -3.84 -16.82
N TYR A 131 3.20 -4.15 -17.98
CA TYR A 131 2.86 -5.32 -18.80
C TYR A 131 1.39 -5.40 -19.25
N GLY A 132 0.68 -4.27 -19.28
CA GLY A 132 -0.72 -4.21 -19.70
C GLY A 132 -1.71 -4.80 -18.69
N MET A 133 -1.28 -5.03 -17.45
CA MET A 133 -2.13 -5.48 -16.34
C MET A 133 -2.32 -4.33 -15.35
N THR A 134 -3.49 -4.26 -14.71
CA THR A 134 -3.71 -3.38 -13.55
C THR A 134 -3.61 -4.22 -12.29
N ARG A 135 -2.55 -3.98 -11.51
CA ARG A 135 -2.27 -4.67 -10.24
C ARG A 135 -1.97 -3.64 -9.16
N THR A 136 -1.98 -4.08 -7.91
CA THR A 136 -1.53 -3.28 -6.78
C THR A 136 -0.21 -3.83 -6.27
N GLU A 137 0.88 -3.10 -6.49
CA GLU A 137 2.20 -3.40 -5.93
C GLU A 137 2.16 -3.29 -4.40
N VAL A 138 2.83 -4.23 -3.74
CA VAL A 138 3.16 -4.19 -2.31
C VAL A 138 4.65 -3.87 -2.17
N ALA A 139 4.96 -2.79 -1.44
CA ALA A 139 6.32 -2.39 -1.11
C ALA A 139 6.51 -2.25 0.41
N CYS A 140 7.75 -2.39 0.88
CA CYS A 140 8.08 -2.15 2.28
C CYS A 140 7.98 -0.65 2.61
N ALA A 141 7.23 -0.28 3.66
CA ALA A 141 7.04 1.12 4.01
C ALA A 141 8.32 1.83 4.51
N ARG A 142 9.25 1.09 5.10
CA ARG A 142 10.48 1.67 5.66
C ARG A 142 11.56 1.97 4.62
N CYS A 143 11.76 1.07 3.66
CA CYS A 143 12.86 1.18 2.69
C CYS A 143 12.41 1.26 1.23
N GLY A 144 11.09 1.23 0.97
CA GLY A 144 10.50 1.28 -0.37
C GLY A 144 10.75 0.05 -1.23
N GLY A 145 11.35 -1.02 -0.70
CA GLY A 145 11.70 -2.20 -1.48
C GLY A 145 10.48 -2.98 -1.95
N HIS A 146 10.42 -3.33 -3.23
CA HIS A 146 9.36 -4.14 -3.83
C HIS A 146 9.26 -5.51 -3.16
N GLN A 147 8.04 -5.91 -2.78
CA GLN A 147 7.76 -7.20 -2.14
C GLN A 147 6.99 -8.13 -3.09
N GLY A 148 6.02 -7.59 -3.82
CA GLY A 148 5.17 -8.37 -4.72
C GLY A 148 3.90 -7.59 -5.04
N HIS A 149 2.77 -8.30 -5.05
CA HIS A 149 1.46 -7.72 -5.40
C HIS A 149 0.36 -8.24 -4.49
N VAL A 150 -0.70 -7.46 -4.34
CA VAL A 150 -1.93 -7.85 -3.65
C VAL A 150 -3.07 -8.02 -4.66
N PHE A 151 -3.89 -9.05 -4.44
CA PHE A 151 -5.02 -9.44 -5.29
C PHE A 151 -6.28 -9.65 -4.43
N GLU A 152 -7.47 -9.58 -5.03
CA GLU A 152 -8.78 -9.72 -4.37
C GLU A 152 -9.34 -11.15 -4.41
N ASP A 153 -8.46 -12.16 -4.53
CA ASP A 153 -8.79 -13.59 -4.61
C ASP A 153 -8.23 -14.38 -3.40
N GLY A 154 -8.14 -13.73 -2.25
CA GLY A 154 -7.70 -14.32 -1.00
C GLY A 154 -8.83 -14.97 -0.19
N PRO A 155 -8.49 -15.60 0.94
CA PRO A 155 -9.46 -16.17 1.86
C PRO A 155 -10.12 -15.07 2.72
N GLU A 156 -11.23 -15.43 3.37
CA GLU A 156 -11.73 -14.71 4.53
C GLU A 156 -10.64 -14.56 5.62
N PRO A 157 -10.63 -13.48 6.41
CA PRO A 157 -11.69 -12.47 6.52
C PRO A 157 -11.54 -11.25 5.59
N THR A 158 -10.40 -11.12 4.89
CA THR A 158 -10.10 -9.92 4.08
C THR A 158 -10.48 -10.08 2.61
N GLY A 159 -10.51 -11.31 2.11
CA GLY A 159 -10.59 -11.58 0.67
C GLY A 159 -9.31 -11.19 -0.08
N LEU A 160 -8.24 -10.80 0.62
CA LEU A 160 -7.00 -10.32 0.00
C LEU A 160 -5.93 -11.40 -0.03
N ARG A 161 -5.14 -11.42 -1.09
CA ARG A 161 -3.96 -12.26 -1.24
C ARG A 161 -2.74 -11.41 -1.56
N TYR A 162 -1.91 -11.20 -0.55
CA TYR A 162 -0.57 -10.65 -0.67
C TYR A 162 0.37 -11.75 -1.18
N CYS A 163 0.70 -11.71 -2.46
CA CYS A 163 1.59 -12.65 -3.14
C CYS A 163 3.01 -12.07 -3.17
N ILE A 164 3.90 -12.58 -2.33
CA ILE A 164 5.17 -11.94 -2.00
C ILE A 164 6.35 -12.79 -2.43
N ASN A 165 7.36 -12.17 -3.01
CA ASN A 165 8.62 -12.84 -3.35
C ASN A 165 9.29 -13.35 -2.08
N SER A 166 9.66 -14.62 -2.03
CA SER A 166 10.38 -15.18 -0.89
C SER A 166 11.73 -14.51 -0.68
N VAL A 167 12.46 -14.18 -1.75
CA VAL A 167 13.77 -13.52 -1.66
C VAL A 167 13.70 -12.08 -1.13
N SER A 168 12.51 -11.47 -1.12
CA SER A 168 12.32 -10.14 -0.50
C SER A 168 12.09 -10.24 1.01
N LEU A 169 11.90 -11.43 1.55
CA LEU A 169 11.63 -11.69 2.96
C LEU A 169 12.82 -12.35 3.66
N ASP A 170 12.95 -12.05 4.95
CA ASP A 170 13.62 -12.88 5.94
C ASP A 170 12.58 -13.46 6.90
N PHE A 171 12.98 -14.41 7.74
CA PHE A 171 12.07 -15.09 8.68
C PHE A 171 12.72 -15.25 10.05
N ILE A 172 11.99 -14.86 11.10
CA ILE A 172 12.38 -15.00 12.50
C ILE A 172 11.48 -16.06 13.14
N PRO A 173 11.96 -17.30 13.31
CA PRO A 173 11.17 -18.38 13.90
C PRO A 173 10.75 -18.07 15.34
N GLY A 174 9.49 -18.38 15.68
CA GLY A 174 8.94 -18.22 17.02
C GLY A 174 8.67 -16.77 17.44
N ALA A 175 9.07 -15.77 16.65
CA ALA A 175 8.76 -14.38 16.93
C ALA A 175 7.26 -14.13 16.84
N LYS A 176 6.78 -13.20 17.66
CA LYS A 176 5.45 -12.62 17.61
C LYS A 176 5.56 -11.13 17.37
N PHE A 177 4.55 -10.58 16.71
CA PHE A 177 4.42 -9.14 16.53
C PHE A 177 3.30 -8.70 17.46
N ASP A 178 3.69 -8.27 18.66
CA ASP A 178 2.75 -7.75 19.64
C ASP A 178 2.67 -6.24 19.42
N GLU A 179 1.64 -5.79 18.72
CA GLU A 179 1.31 -4.36 18.64
C GLU A 179 1.02 -3.91 20.08
N GLN A 180 1.98 -3.20 20.69
CA GLN A 180 1.82 -2.70 22.04
C GLN A 180 0.59 -1.76 22.05
N PRO A 181 -0.31 -1.90 23.04
CA PRO A 181 -1.58 -1.18 23.08
C PRO A 181 -1.42 0.35 23.19
#